data_AF-A0A941WDE0-F1
#
_entry.id   AF-A0A941WDE0-F1
#
_cell.length_a   1.000
_cell.length_b   1.000
_cell.length_c   1.000
_cell.angle_alpha   90.00
_cell.angle_beta   90.00
_cell.angle_gamma   90.00
#
_symmetry.space_group_name_H-M   'P 1'
#
loop_
_entity.id
_entity.type
_entity.pdbx_description
1 polymer ?
#
loop_
_entity_poly.entity_id
_entity_poly.type
_entity_poly.pdbx_seq_one_letter_code
_entity_poly.pdbx_strand_id
1 'polypeptide(L)'
;MRLSELHTGEKGVIVKVMGRGAFRKRIIEMGFIRGKEVDVIQNAPLKDPIHYRVMGYDVSLRRNDAAMIEVISAAEYAKAQMSQQSEERSADSYILPSTEDLQALAIHKGKTINVALVGNPNCGKTSLFNFASGAHEHVGNYSGVTVDAKEGTFQQDGYTFRIVDLPGTYSLSAYTPEELYVRRHLSEEQPDVVINVLDASNLERNLYLTCQLIDMDVRSVIALNMYDELERSGNKFDYESLSRMIGTPIVPTISRTGFGIEDLFKRVIKVYEEEDPVIRHIHINYGEVLEKGITNVRHAIKHNGNVAKSLSKRYLSIKLLEGDPEIERFIQTLSGSETIIEERDRNVVQIEELLLEDSETAFTNARYGFISGALRETYEQNKIKEATSTQIIDLFVTHKVLGFPIFILFMWIMFEATFRLGAYPMEWIENLVSWIGNFVRGNMSEGP
;
A
#
# COMPACT_ATOMS: atom_id res chain seq x y z
N MET A 1 -8.59 -20.97 4.42
CA MET A 1 -7.55 -21.75 3.70
C MET A 1 -7.61 -21.45 2.20
N ARG A 2 -6.64 -21.92 1.41
CA ARG A 2 -6.66 -21.83 -0.07
C ARG A 2 -7.36 -23.03 -0.69
N LEU A 3 -8.00 -22.85 -1.85
CA LEU A 3 -8.63 -23.95 -2.58
C LEU A 3 -7.62 -25.04 -2.94
N SER A 4 -6.37 -24.67 -3.26
CA SER A 4 -5.28 -25.61 -3.55
C SER A 4 -4.83 -26.48 -2.38
N GLU A 5 -5.30 -26.19 -1.17
CA GLU A 5 -4.98 -26.93 0.06
C GLU A 5 -6.02 -28.00 0.38
N LEU A 6 -7.20 -27.98 -0.28
CA LEU A 6 -8.20 -29.02 -0.11
C LEU A 6 -7.72 -30.36 -0.67
N HIS A 7 -8.07 -31.43 0.03
CA HIS A 7 -7.76 -32.80 -0.37
C HIS A 7 -8.84 -33.39 -1.28
N THR A 8 -8.48 -34.44 -2.04
CA THR A 8 -9.41 -35.16 -2.90
C THR A 8 -10.61 -35.68 -2.11
N GLY A 9 -11.82 -35.37 -2.57
CA GLY A 9 -13.07 -35.72 -1.89
C GLY A 9 -13.55 -34.70 -0.86
N GLU A 10 -12.74 -33.68 -0.54
CA GLU A 10 -13.18 -32.58 0.32
C GLU A 10 -14.00 -31.54 -0.44
N LYS A 11 -14.80 -30.81 0.34
CA LYS A 11 -15.66 -29.74 -0.11
C LYS A 11 -15.27 -28.44 0.57
N GLY A 12 -15.40 -27.34 -0.16
CA GLY A 12 -15.23 -26.00 0.37
C GLY A 12 -16.32 -25.07 -0.13
N VAL A 13 -16.56 -23.99 0.62
CA VAL A 13 -17.37 -22.87 0.15
C VAL A 13 -16.48 -21.68 -0.14
N ILE A 14 -16.67 -21.08 -1.31
CA ILE A 14 -15.85 -19.98 -1.80
C ILE A 14 -16.11 -18.72 -0.99
N VAL A 15 -15.05 -18.15 -0.42
CA VAL A 15 -15.07 -16.90 0.35
C VAL A 15 -14.82 -15.72 -0.57
N LYS A 16 -13.70 -15.75 -1.30
CA LYS A 16 -13.32 -14.73 -2.28
C LYS A 16 -12.29 -15.26 -3.26
N VAL A 17 -12.26 -14.65 -4.43
CA VAL A 17 -11.21 -14.87 -5.43
C VAL A 17 -10.22 -13.72 -5.33
N MET A 18 -8.96 -14.03 -5.05
CA MET A 18 -7.85 -13.09 -5.05
C MET A 18 -7.23 -12.94 -6.45
N GLY A 19 -6.29 -12.01 -6.58
CA GLY A 19 -5.62 -11.71 -7.84
C GLY A 19 -6.28 -10.57 -8.61
N ARG A 20 -5.71 -10.27 -9.78
CA ARG A 20 -5.94 -9.00 -10.48
C ARG A 20 -6.47 -9.22 -11.91
N GLY A 21 -7.27 -8.25 -12.36
CA GLY A 21 -7.81 -8.14 -13.71
C GLY A 21 -8.34 -9.38 -14.39
N ALA A 22 -7.87 -9.61 -15.62
CA ALA A 22 -8.41 -10.63 -16.51
C ALA A 22 -8.35 -12.05 -15.92
N PHE A 23 -7.42 -12.32 -15.00
CA PHE A 23 -7.37 -13.59 -14.29
C PHE A 23 -8.58 -13.76 -13.36
N ARG A 24 -8.80 -12.81 -12.44
CA ARG A 24 -9.91 -12.90 -11.47
C ARG A 24 -11.26 -12.90 -12.17
N LYS A 25 -11.44 -12.05 -13.19
CA LYS A 25 -12.66 -12.04 -14.03
C LYS A 25 -12.95 -13.41 -14.65
N ARG A 26 -11.94 -14.05 -15.23
CA ARG A 26 -12.08 -15.39 -15.82
C ARG A 26 -12.47 -16.45 -14.77
N ILE A 27 -11.87 -16.41 -13.59
CA ILE A 27 -12.19 -17.36 -12.51
C ILE A 27 -13.65 -17.21 -12.05
N ILE A 28 -14.13 -15.97 -11.94
CA ILE A 28 -15.54 -15.66 -11.62
C ILE A 28 -16.46 -16.16 -12.74
N GLU A 29 -16.13 -15.91 -14.01
CA GLU A 29 -16.87 -16.41 -15.19
C GLU A 29 -16.92 -17.94 -15.26
N MET A 30 -15.91 -18.62 -14.70
CA MET A 30 -15.86 -20.08 -14.52
C MET A 30 -16.67 -20.58 -13.32
N GLY A 31 -17.50 -19.75 -12.68
CA GLY A 31 -18.43 -20.17 -11.63
C GLY A 31 -17.84 -20.19 -10.22
N PHE A 32 -16.57 -19.80 -10.04
CA PHE A 32 -15.95 -19.67 -8.72
C PHE A 32 -16.39 -18.35 -8.06
N ILE A 33 -17.66 -18.27 -7.70
CA ILE A 33 -18.27 -17.09 -7.09
C ILE A 33 -18.51 -17.32 -5.60
N ARG A 34 -18.47 -16.23 -4.83
CA ARG A 34 -18.62 -16.25 -3.38
C ARG A 34 -19.92 -16.94 -2.95
N GLY A 35 -19.83 -17.76 -1.91
CA GLY A 35 -20.94 -18.53 -1.35
C GLY A 35 -21.27 -19.81 -2.13
N LYS A 36 -20.62 -20.10 -3.26
CA LYS A 36 -20.82 -21.37 -3.96
C LYS A 36 -19.91 -22.46 -3.40
N GLU A 37 -20.46 -23.68 -3.41
CA GLU A 37 -19.74 -24.89 -3.06
C GLU A 37 -18.85 -25.34 -4.22
N VAL A 38 -17.69 -25.86 -3.87
CA VAL A 38 -16.72 -26.46 -4.78
C VAL A 38 -16.19 -27.76 -4.20
N ASP A 39 -16.22 -28.81 -5.02
CA ASP A 39 -15.75 -30.14 -4.65
C ASP A 39 -14.39 -30.42 -5.31
N VAL A 40 -13.46 -31.03 -4.58
CA VAL A 40 -12.21 -31.52 -5.16
C VAL A 40 -12.40 -32.94 -5.68
N ILE A 41 -12.43 -33.11 -6.99
CA ILE A 41 -12.69 -34.40 -7.62
C ILE A 41 -11.43 -35.27 -7.63
N GLN A 42 -10.32 -34.73 -8.13
CA GLN A 42 -9.05 -35.46 -8.19
C GLN A 42 -7.87 -34.53 -8.48
N ASN A 43 -6.70 -34.93 -7.99
CA ASN A 43 -5.43 -34.32 -8.35
C ASN A 43 -4.81 -35.07 -9.54
N ALA A 44 -4.23 -34.35 -10.50
CA ALA A 44 -3.41 -34.99 -11.53
C ALA A 44 -2.22 -35.76 -10.90
N PRO A 45 -1.66 -36.78 -11.57
CA PRO A 45 -0.54 -37.56 -11.04
C PRO A 45 0.67 -36.72 -10.60
N LEU A 46 0.91 -35.59 -11.27
CA LEU A 46 1.97 -34.62 -10.94
C LEU A 46 1.52 -33.49 -10.02
N LYS A 47 0.34 -33.62 -9.38
CA LYS A 47 -0.29 -32.63 -8.48
C LYS A 47 -0.62 -31.27 -9.13
N ASP A 48 -0.58 -31.18 -10.45
CA ASP A 48 -1.02 -30.01 -11.24
C ASP A 48 -1.43 -30.50 -12.65
N PRO A 49 -2.64 -30.17 -13.17
CA PRO A 49 -3.73 -29.40 -12.55
C PRO A 49 -4.56 -30.19 -11.54
N ILE A 50 -5.44 -29.47 -10.82
CA ILE A 50 -6.43 -30.02 -9.88
C ILE A 50 -7.82 -29.93 -10.53
N HIS A 51 -8.59 -31.01 -10.47
CA HIS A 51 -9.96 -31.08 -11.00
C HIS A 51 -10.97 -30.76 -9.89
N TYR A 52 -11.82 -29.77 -10.16
CA TYR A 52 -12.87 -29.31 -9.27
C TYR A 52 -14.24 -29.48 -9.92
N ARG A 53 -15.28 -29.63 -9.11
CA ARG A 53 -16.67 -29.46 -9.56
C ARG A 53 -17.26 -28.22 -8.93
N VAL A 54 -17.78 -27.33 -9.76
CA VAL A 54 -18.40 -26.08 -9.35
C VAL A 54 -19.66 -25.86 -10.17
N MET A 55 -20.76 -25.47 -9.52
CA MET A 55 -22.05 -25.24 -10.18
C MET A 55 -22.53 -26.39 -11.09
N GLY A 56 -22.17 -27.64 -10.76
CA GLY A 56 -22.61 -28.84 -11.48
C GLY A 56 -21.78 -29.23 -12.71
N TYR A 57 -20.66 -28.56 -13.00
CA TYR A 57 -19.73 -28.97 -14.05
C TYR A 57 -18.28 -29.05 -13.54
N ASP A 58 -17.46 -29.82 -14.25
CA ASP A 58 -16.07 -30.08 -13.87
C ASP A 58 -15.12 -29.09 -14.56
N VAL A 59 -14.20 -28.51 -13.78
CA VAL A 59 -13.20 -27.53 -14.22
C VAL A 59 -11.82 -27.95 -13.71
N SER A 60 -10.82 -27.91 -14.59
CA SER A 60 -9.42 -28.08 -14.20
C SER A 60 -8.76 -26.71 -13.99
N LEU A 61 -8.26 -26.47 -12.78
CA LEU A 61 -7.45 -25.29 -12.48
C LEU A 61 -6.01 -25.70 -12.19
N ARG A 62 -5.06 -24.89 -12.66
CA ARG A 62 -3.67 -25.03 -12.21
C ARG A 62 -3.59 -24.79 -10.71
N ARG A 63 -2.66 -25.44 -10.03
CA ARG A 63 -2.50 -25.33 -8.58
C ARG A 63 -2.25 -23.89 -8.14
N ASN A 64 -1.43 -23.15 -8.88
CA ASN A 64 -1.19 -21.72 -8.64
C ASN A 64 -2.44 -20.86 -8.82
N ASP A 65 -3.40 -21.28 -9.64
CA ASP A 65 -4.66 -20.56 -9.85
C ASP A 65 -5.62 -20.84 -8.69
N ALA A 66 -5.69 -22.10 -8.25
CA ALA A 66 -6.45 -22.50 -7.07
C ALA A 66 -5.90 -21.86 -5.78
N ALA A 67 -4.58 -21.60 -5.70
CA ALA A 67 -3.98 -20.88 -4.58
C ALA A 67 -4.51 -19.44 -4.41
N MET A 68 -5.10 -18.87 -5.47
CA MET A 68 -5.71 -17.54 -5.45
C MET A 68 -7.17 -17.55 -5.01
N ILE A 69 -7.76 -18.71 -4.70
CA ILE A 69 -9.16 -18.80 -4.27
C ILE A 69 -9.18 -19.13 -2.79
N GLU A 70 -9.80 -18.27 -1.98
CA GLU A 70 -10.01 -18.53 -0.56
C GLU A 70 -11.31 -19.30 -0.35
N VAL A 71 -11.25 -20.36 0.44
CA VAL A 71 -12.39 -21.20 0.80
C VAL A 71 -12.43 -21.45 2.30
N ILE A 72 -13.62 -21.81 2.78
CA ILE A 72 -13.86 -22.40 4.09
C ILE A 72 -14.20 -23.87 3.89
N SER A 73 -13.53 -24.75 4.63
CA SER A 73 -13.87 -26.17 4.73
C SER A 73 -14.67 -26.47 5.98
N ALA A 74 -15.28 -27.65 6.04
CA ALA A 74 -15.95 -28.14 7.25
C ALA A 74 -15.02 -28.20 8.48
N ALA A 75 -13.73 -28.47 8.27
CA ALA A 75 -12.73 -28.49 9.34
C ALA A 75 -12.42 -27.09 9.89
N GLU A 76 -12.37 -26.05 9.03
CA GLU A 76 -12.22 -24.67 9.49
C GLU A 76 -13.45 -24.20 10.27
N TYR A 77 -14.65 -24.60 9.85
CA TYR A 77 -15.89 -24.31 10.57
C TYR A 77 -15.86 -24.89 11.99
N ALA A 78 -15.46 -26.15 12.14
CA ALA A 78 -15.35 -26.78 13.46
C ALA A 78 -14.40 -26.01 14.39
N LYS A 79 -13.26 -25.53 13.88
CA LYS A 79 -12.31 -24.69 14.65
C LYS A 79 -12.87 -23.31 15.01
N ALA A 80 -13.63 -22.68 14.10
CA ALA A 80 -14.26 -21.39 14.35
C ALA A 80 -15.33 -21.46 15.46
N GLN A 81 -16.08 -22.55 15.54
CA GLN A 81 -17.01 -22.77 16.67
C GLN A 81 -16.28 -23.00 17.99
N MET A 82 -15.19 -23.78 18.00
CA MET A 82 -14.39 -24.03 19.21
C MET A 82 -13.74 -22.77 19.79
N SER A 83 -13.52 -21.74 18.98
CA SER A 83 -12.92 -20.47 19.41
C SER A 83 -13.96 -19.44 19.90
N GLN A 84 -15.23 -19.56 19.49
CA GLN A 84 -16.32 -18.71 19.97
C GLN A 84 -17.02 -19.25 21.24
N GLN A 85 -16.85 -20.53 21.56
CA GLN A 85 -17.43 -21.15 22.76
C GLN A 85 -16.30 -21.73 23.63
N SER A 86 -15.73 -20.88 24.48
CA SER A 86 -15.07 -21.34 25.70
C SER A 86 -16.17 -21.67 26.71
N GLU A 87 -16.07 -22.86 27.30
CA GLU A 87 -16.92 -23.46 28.35
C GLU A 87 -18.07 -24.38 27.86
N GLU A 88 -17.84 -25.68 28.14
CA GLU A 88 -18.82 -26.76 28.33
C GLU A 88 -19.57 -27.35 27.11
N ARG A 89 -18.88 -28.20 26.31
CA ARG A 89 -19.52 -29.39 25.70
C ARG A 89 -18.60 -30.61 25.70
N SER A 90 -19.20 -31.77 25.97
CA SER A 90 -18.60 -33.11 25.87
C SER A 90 -18.23 -33.46 24.42
N ALA A 91 -17.17 -34.24 24.25
CA ALA A 91 -16.52 -34.59 22.98
C ALA A 91 -17.38 -35.37 21.94
N ASP A 92 -18.66 -35.61 22.21
CA ASP A 92 -19.56 -36.46 21.40
C ASP A 92 -20.60 -35.69 20.54
N SER A 93 -20.53 -34.35 20.45
CA SER A 93 -21.44 -33.58 19.60
C SER A 93 -20.73 -32.79 18.50
N TYR A 94 -19.98 -33.46 17.63
CA TYR A 94 -19.55 -32.87 16.36
C TYR A 94 -20.69 -32.99 15.35
N ILE A 95 -21.64 -32.05 15.40
CA ILE A 95 -22.62 -31.88 14.32
C ILE A 95 -21.81 -31.43 13.10
N LEU A 96 -21.76 -32.27 12.06
CA LEU A 96 -21.20 -31.86 10.76
C LEU A 96 -21.96 -30.60 10.31
N PRO A 97 -21.26 -29.50 9.97
CA PRO A 97 -21.93 -28.28 9.58
C PRO A 97 -22.81 -28.53 8.36
N SER A 98 -24.02 -27.96 8.36
CA SER A 98 -24.84 -27.99 7.17
C SER A 98 -24.18 -27.16 6.07
N THR A 99 -24.52 -27.44 4.81
CA THR A 99 -24.07 -26.62 3.68
C THR A 99 -24.48 -25.16 3.86
N GLU A 100 -25.65 -24.90 4.45
CA GLU A 100 -26.15 -23.55 4.74
C GLU A 100 -25.29 -22.82 5.77
N ASP A 101 -24.82 -23.52 6.82
CA ASP A 101 -23.93 -22.95 7.83
C ASP A 101 -22.57 -22.56 7.24
N LEU A 102 -22.01 -23.40 6.37
CA LEU A 102 -20.76 -23.11 5.66
C LEU A 102 -20.91 -21.93 4.69
N GLN A 103 -22.06 -21.83 4.02
CA GLN A 103 -22.38 -20.70 3.15
C GLN A 103 -22.52 -19.41 3.96
N ALA A 104 -23.23 -19.43 5.09
CA ALA A 104 -23.36 -18.28 5.97
C ALA A 104 -21.99 -17.81 6.50
N LEU A 105 -21.14 -18.74 6.93
CA LEU A 105 -19.78 -18.42 7.39
C LEU A 105 -18.92 -17.83 6.26
N ALA A 106 -18.99 -18.40 5.05
CA ALA A 106 -18.26 -17.91 3.89
C ALA A 106 -18.73 -16.52 3.44
N ILE A 107 -20.05 -16.27 3.49
CA ILE A 107 -20.61 -14.94 3.25
C ILE A 107 -20.11 -13.98 4.31
N HIS A 108 -20.18 -14.32 5.60
CA HIS A 108 -19.68 -13.44 6.66
C HIS A 108 -18.18 -13.14 6.51
N LYS A 109 -17.35 -14.15 6.28
CA LYS A 109 -15.91 -14.00 6.08
C LYS A 109 -15.58 -13.15 4.85
N GLY A 110 -16.34 -13.29 3.77
CA GLY A 110 -16.17 -12.45 2.58
C GLY A 110 -16.65 -11.01 2.77
N LYS A 111 -17.33 -10.66 3.88
CA LYS A 111 -17.63 -9.26 4.23
C LYS A 111 -16.49 -8.62 5.02
N THR A 112 -15.36 -9.32 5.18
CA THR A 112 -14.14 -8.74 5.73
C THR A 112 -13.25 -8.25 4.60
N ILE A 113 -12.95 -6.94 4.59
CA ILE A 113 -12.09 -6.30 3.59
C ILE A 113 -10.77 -5.93 4.26
N ASN A 114 -9.67 -6.49 3.77
CA ASN A 114 -8.32 -6.11 4.21
C ASN A 114 -7.85 -4.89 3.42
N VAL A 115 -7.53 -3.81 4.13
CA VAL A 115 -7.15 -2.53 3.54
C VAL A 115 -5.80 -2.09 4.05
N ALA A 116 -4.91 -1.72 3.14
CA ALA A 116 -3.64 -1.09 3.49
C ALA A 116 -3.71 0.42 3.22
N LEU A 117 -3.30 1.23 4.20
CA LEU A 117 -3.11 2.67 4.01
C LEU A 117 -1.68 2.93 3.57
N VAL A 118 -1.53 3.58 2.43
CA VAL A 118 -0.24 3.97 1.83
C VAL A 118 -0.28 5.46 1.55
N GLY A 119 0.86 6.15 1.61
CA GLY A 119 0.95 7.57 1.31
C GLY A 119 2.29 8.14 1.70
N ASN A 120 2.55 9.38 1.27
CA ASN A 120 3.76 10.09 1.68
C ASN A 120 3.77 10.37 3.20
N PRO A 121 4.95 10.54 3.82
CA PRO A 121 5.03 11.13 5.15
C PRO A 121 4.23 12.43 5.23
N ASN A 122 3.56 12.64 6.37
CA ASN A 122 2.78 13.84 6.68
C ASN A 122 1.53 14.10 5.80
N CYS A 123 1.09 13.18 4.93
CA CYS A 123 -0.17 13.36 4.16
C CYS A 123 -1.46 13.17 4.98
N GLY A 124 -1.36 13.00 6.30
CA GLY A 124 -2.50 12.77 7.20
C GLY A 124 -3.06 11.33 7.19
N LYS A 125 -2.25 10.37 6.74
CA LYS A 125 -2.55 8.92 6.76
C LYS A 125 -2.88 8.39 8.17
N THR A 126 -2.04 8.68 9.16
CA THR A 126 -2.30 8.25 10.56
C THR A 126 -3.52 8.94 11.16
N SER A 127 -3.80 10.20 10.78
CA SER A 127 -5.05 10.86 11.19
C SER A 127 -6.29 10.18 10.58
N LEU A 128 -6.20 9.76 9.32
CA LEU A 128 -7.27 8.99 8.65
C LEU A 128 -7.48 7.65 9.35
N PHE A 129 -6.39 6.95 9.66
CA PHE A 129 -6.41 5.70 10.40
C PHE A 129 -7.11 5.86 11.75
N ASN A 130 -6.69 6.84 12.56
CA ASN A 130 -7.24 7.07 13.90
C ASN A 130 -8.74 7.41 13.85
N PHE A 131 -9.16 8.18 12.85
CA PHE A 131 -10.57 8.50 12.66
C PHE A 131 -11.38 7.24 12.32
N ALA A 132 -10.86 6.42 11.40
CA ALA A 132 -11.52 5.20 10.96
C ALA A 132 -11.56 4.09 12.03
N SER A 133 -10.47 3.92 12.79
CA SER A 133 -10.36 2.87 13.81
C SER A 133 -11.06 3.20 15.13
N GLY A 134 -11.45 4.46 15.36
CA GLY A 134 -12.20 4.87 16.55
C GLY A 134 -11.49 4.58 17.88
N ALA A 135 -10.15 4.58 17.88
CA ALA A 135 -9.26 4.26 19.01
C ALA A 135 -9.09 2.75 19.37
N HIS A 136 -9.64 1.83 18.57
CA HIS A 136 -9.33 0.40 18.69
C HIS A 136 -8.07 0.06 17.87
N GLU A 137 -6.90 0.45 18.39
CA GLU A 137 -5.59 0.18 17.77
C GLU A 137 -4.93 -1.07 18.38
N HIS A 138 -4.29 -1.88 17.54
CA HIS A 138 -3.25 -2.81 17.97
C HIS A 138 -1.94 -2.44 17.26
N VAL A 139 -0.87 -2.25 18.03
CA VAL A 139 0.47 -1.96 17.48
C VAL A 139 1.27 -3.25 17.50
N GLY A 140 1.72 -3.69 16.33
CA GLY A 140 2.54 -4.89 16.18
C GLY A 140 3.94 -4.57 15.67
N ASN A 141 4.95 -5.27 16.19
CA ASN A 141 6.31 -5.25 15.64
C ASN A 141 6.46 -6.39 14.63
N TYR A 142 6.94 -6.09 13.42
CA TYR A 142 7.20 -7.11 12.40
C TYR A 142 8.61 -7.71 12.53
N SER A 143 8.76 -8.96 12.10
CA SER A 143 10.00 -9.73 12.23
C SER A 143 11.18 -9.10 11.47
N GLY A 144 12.14 -8.55 12.22
CA GLY A 144 13.48 -8.23 11.72
C GLY A 144 13.78 -6.76 11.43
N VAL A 145 12.81 -5.84 11.59
CA VAL A 145 13.02 -4.38 11.47
C VAL A 145 12.15 -3.62 12.48
N THR A 146 12.63 -2.48 12.97
CA THR A 146 11.93 -1.57 13.90
C THR A 146 10.91 -0.69 13.17
N VAL A 147 10.07 -1.30 12.33
CA VAL A 147 9.07 -0.59 11.54
C VAL A 147 7.69 -0.96 12.07
N ASP A 148 7.07 -0.01 12.78
CA ASP A 148 5.76 -0.20 13.40
C ASP A 148 4.67 -0.07 12.35
N ALA A 149 3.83 -1.11 12.23
CA ALA A 149 2.56 -1.03 11.52
C ALA A 149 1.42 -1.06 12.54
N LYS A 150 0.44 -0.17 12.34
CA LYS A 150 -0.75 -0.12 13.21
C LYS A 150 -1.89 -0.86 12.55
N GLU A 151 -2.56 -1.71 13.29
CA GLU A 151 -3.74 -2.43 12.82
C GLU A 151 -4.99 -1.93 13.54
N GLY A 152 -6.08 -1.80 12.79
CA GLY A 152 -7.37 -1.37 13.30
C GLY A 152 -8.49 -2.19 12.66
N THR A 153 -9.60 -2.36 13.37
CA THR A 153 -10.80 -3.02 12.84
C THR A 153 -12.04 -2.20 13.17
N PHE A 154 -12.89 -2.00 12.17
CA PHE A 154 -14.18 -1.33 12.37
C PHE A 154 -15.23 -1.87 11.38
N GLN A 155 -16.49 -1.47 11.56
CA GLN A 155 -17.61 -1.91 10.71
C GLN A 155 -18.31 -0.73 10.06
N GLN A 156 -18.68 -0.88 8.79
CA GLN A 156 -19.49 0.09 8.05
C GLN A 156 -20.26 -0.64 6.93
N ASP A 157 -21.53 -0.26 6.72
CA ASP A 157 -22.41 -0.78 5.65
C ASP A 157 -22.49 -2.32 5.59
N GLY A 158 -22.37 -2.97 6.76
CA GLY A 158 -22.39 -4.43 6.88
C GLY A 158 -21.08 -5.14 6.53
N TYR A 159 -20.01 -4.39 6.26
CA TYR A 159 -18.65 -4.90 6.06
C TYR A 159 -17.79 -4.65 7.30
N THR A 160 -16.85 -5.56 7.55
CA THR A 160 -15.79 -5.40 8.55
C THR A 160 -14.50 -5.02 7.81
N PHE A 161 -13.94 -3.87 8.14
CA PHE A 161 -12.66 -3.43 7.59
C PHE A 161 -11.55 -3.80 8.55
N ARG A 162 -10.51 -4.45 8.03
CA ARG A 162 -9.21 -4.62 8.71
C ARG A 162 -8.23 -3.68 8.05
N ILE A 163 -7.91 -2.58 8.71
CA ILE A 163 -7.04 -1.54 8.19
C ILE A 163 -5.63 -1.68 8.77
N VAL A 164 -4.62 -1.55 7.92
CA VAL A 164 -3.22 -1.51 8.32
C VAL A 164 -2.63 -0.17 7.90
N ASP A 165 -2.11 0.59 8.86
CA ASP A 165 -1.35 1.82 8.61
C ASP A 165 0.10 1.47 8.30
N LEU A 166 0.48 1.55 7.02
CA LEU A 166 1.87 1.30 6.62
C LEU A 166 2.72 2.55 6.81
N PRO A 167 4.04 2.44 7.01
CA PRO A 167 4.95 3.58 7.09
C PRO A 167 4.78 4.56 5.93
N GLY A 168 4.94 5.85 6.22
CA GLY A 168 4.91 6.87 5.19
C GLY A 168 6.09 6.70 4.24
N THR A 169 5.84 6.66 2.94
CA THR A 169 6.89 6.49 1.92
C THR A 169 6.69 7.39 0.72
N TYR A 170 7.79 7.84 0.11
CA TYR A 170 7.76 8.59 -1.15
C TYR A 170 7.75 7.71 -2.38
N SER A 171 8.23 6.46 -2.25
CA SER A 171 8.34 5.53 -3.37
C SER A 171 8.26 4.07 -2.89
N LEU A 172 8.38 3.12 -3.82
CA LEU A 172 8.43 1.68 -3.58
C LEU A 172 9.78 1.10 -4.05
N SER A 173 10.86 1.84 -3.83
CA SER A 173 12.24 1.36 -4.01
C SER A 173 12.70 0.44 -2.86
N ALA A 174 13.92 -0.05 -2.96
CA ALA A 174 14.59 -0.85 -1.92
C ALA A 174 15.66 -0.06 -1.15
N TYR A 175 15.60 1.28 -1.16
CA TYR A 175 16.64 2.12 -0.52
C TYR A 175 16.48 2.23 0.99
N THR A 176 15.24 2.33 1.48
CA THR A 176 14.96 2.44 2.91
C THR A 176 14.21 1.22 3.45
N PRO A 177 14.41 0.84 4.73
CA PRO A 177 13.65 -0.23 5.36
C PRO A 177 12.13 -0.03 5.28
N GLU A 178 11.68 1.22 5.39
CA GLU A 178 10.28 1.61 5.33
C GLU A 178 9.69 1.35 3.93
N GLU A 179 10.36 1.82 2.87
CA GLU A 179 9.95 1.56 1.47
C GLU A 179 9.86 0.07 1.17
N LEU A 180 10.89 -0.67 1.59
CA LEU A 180 10.96 -2.11 1.42
C LEU A 180 9.82 -2.82 2.14
N TYR A 181 9.51 -2.40 3.36
CA TYR A 181 8.40 -2.93 4.15
C TYR A 181 7.06 -2.70 3.45
N VAL A 182 6.77 -1.47 3.00
CA VAL A 182 5.53 -1.16 2.26
C VAL A 182 5.42 -2.05 1.03
N ARG A 183 6.49 -2.17 0.24
CA ARG A 183 6.50 -2.97 -0.98
C ARG A 183 6.25 -4.46 -0.74
N ARG A 184 6.90 -5.04 0.28
CA ARG A 184 6.71 -6.45 0.65
C ARG A 184 5.29 -6.68 1.15
N HIS A 185 4.77 -5.82 2.02
CA HIS A 185 3.41 -5.93 2.52
C HIS A 185 2.38 -5.92 1.36
N LEU A 186 2.52 -5.00 0.40
CA LEU A 186 1.63 -4.95 -0.77
C LEU A 186 1.72 -6.19 -1.68
N SER A 187 2.86 -6.88 -1.70
CA SER A 187 3.12 -8.03 -2.59
C SER A 187 2.81 -9.37 -1.93
N GLU A 188 3.12 -9.51 -0.65
CA GLU A 188 3.02 -10.74 0.14
C GLU A 188 1.66 -10.85 0.83
N GLU A 189 1.25 -9.83 1.60
CA GLU A 189 -0.01 -9.83 2.34
C GLU A 189 -1.23 -9.60 1.42
N GLN A 190 -1.01 -8.99 0.25
CA GLN A 190 -2.00 -8.80 -0.82
C GLN A 190 -3.32 -8.23 -0.29
N PRO A 191 -3.33 -6.98 0.19
CA PRO A 191 -4.55 -6.33 0.65
C PRO A 191 -5.61 -6.33 -0.47
N ASP A 192 -6.89 -6.41 -0.06
CA ASP A 192 -8.00 -6.44 -1.01
C ASP A 192 -8.14 -5.09 -1.74
N VAL A 193 -7.92 -4.00 -1.02
CA VAL A 193 -7.89 -2.62 -1.54
C VAL A 193 -6.80 -1.81 -0.83
N VAL A 194 -6.08 -0.98 -1.57
CA VAL A 194 -5.14 0.00 -1.02
C VAL A 194 -5.80 1.37 -0.97
N ILE A 195 -5.82 2.02 0.18
CA ILE A 195 -6.15 3.45 0.26
C ILE A 195 -4.86 4.23 0.13
N ASN A 196 -4.71 4.95 -0.97
CA ASN A 196 -3.57 5.83 -1.22
C ASN A 196 -3.92 7.25 -0.76
N VAL A 197 -3.31 7.70 0.34
CA VAL A 197 -3.57 9.01 0.95
C VAL A 197 -2.64 10.03 0.32
N LEU A 198 -3.24 11.01 -0.36
CA LEU A 198 -2.55 12.12 -1.02
C LEU A 198 -2.80 13.41 -0.25
N ASP A 199 -1.77 14.21 -0.04
CA ASP A 199 -1.91 15.60 0.38
C ASP A 199 -2.33 16.46 -0.83
N ALA A 200 -3.52 17.07 -0.75
CA ALA A 200 -4.06 17.96 -1.79
C ALA A 200 -3.22 19.23 -2.01
N SER A 201 -2.43 19.64 -1.02
CA SER A 201 -1.51 20.78 -1.11
C SER A 201 -0.23 20.45 -1.89
N ASN A 202 0.08 19.16 -2.12
CA ASN A 202 1.32 18.73 -2.79
C ASN A 202 1.09 17.54 -3.76
N LEU A 203 0.23 17.76 -4.75
CA LEU A 203 -0.22 16.71 -5.67
C LEU A 203 0.92 16.04 -6.45
N GLU A 204 1.84 16.82 -7.04
CA GLU A 204 2.89 16.30 -7.92
C GLU A 204 3.77 15.26 -7.19
N ARG A 205 4.20 15.59 -5.97
CA ARG A 205 5.01 14.69 -5.15
C ARG A 205 4.26 13.42 -4.75
N ASN A 206 2.99 13.55 -4.36
CA ASN A 206 2.22 12.38 -3.91
C ASN A 206 1.79 11.48 -5.08
N LEU A 207 1.60 12.04 -6.29
CA LEU A 207 1.26 11.28 -7.48
C LEU A 207 2.40 10.37 -7.97
N TYR A 208 3.66 10.64 -7.58
CA TYR A 208 4.79 9.76 -7.88
C TYR A 208 4.59 8.34 -7.34
N LEU A 209 4.23 8.23 -6.06
CA LEU A 209 3.90 6.95 -5.43
C LEU A 209 2.68 6.30 -6.09
N THR A 210 1.71 7.12 -6.50
CA THR A 210 0.50 6.67 -7.20
C THR A 210 0.84 5.96 -8.52
N CYS A 211 1.78 6.49 -9.30
CA CYS A 211 2.23 5.84 -10.53
C CYS A 211 2.80 4.44 -10.27
N GLN A 212 3.57 4.27 -9.20
CA GLN A 212 4.16 2.97 -8.84
C GLN A 212 3.09 1.97 -8.37
N LEU A 213 2.07 2.41 -7.63
CA LEU A 213 0.93 1.57 -7.27
C LEU A 213 0.14 1.12 -8.51
N ILE A 214 -0.04 2.00 -9.50
CA ILE A 214 -0.65 1.65 -10.78
C ILE A 214 0.19 0.62 -11.53
N ASP A 215 1.52 0.79 -11.61
CA ASP A 215 2.41 -0.18 -12.25
C ASP A 215 2.37 -1.56 -11.57
N MET A 216 2.26 -1.57 -10.23
CA MET A 216 2.05 -2.79 -9.46
C MET A 216 0.73 -3.48 -9.80
N ASP A 217 -0.24 -2.80 -10.40
CA ASP A 217 -1.61 -3.26 -10.67
C ASP A 217 -2.41 -3.49 -9.37
N VAL A 218 -2.15 -2.70 -8.31
CA VAL A 218 -2.93 -2.81 -7.06
C VAL A 218 -4.30 -2.14 -7.22
N ARG A 219 -5.35 -2.76 -6.67
CA ARG A 219 -6.66 -2.11 -6.58
C ARG A 219 -6.55 -1.02 -5.53
N SER A 220 -6.78 0.22 -5.92
CA SER A 220 -6.65 1.35 -5.00
C SER A 220 -7.82 2.30 -5.06
N VAL A 221 -7.99 3.05 -3.98
CA VAL A 221 -8.83 4.25 -3.87
C VAL A 221 -7.95 5.35 -3.34
N ILE A 222 -8.00 6.54 -3.94
CA ILE A 222 -7.23 7.68 -3.48
C ILE A 222 -8.07 8.48 -2.49
N ALA A 223 -7.54 8.69 -1.30
CA ALA A 223 -8.04 9.68 -0.35
C ALA A 223 -7.28 10.99 -0.59
N LEU A 224 -7.93 11.95 -1.25
CA LEU A 224 -7.38 13.28 -1.47
C LEU A 224 -7.58 14.10 -0.19
N ASN A 225 -6.63 13.98 0.73
CA ASN A 225 -6.70 14.54 2.07
C ASN A 225 -6.23 15.99 2.12
N MET A 226 -6.48 16.67 3.24
CA MET A 226 -6.23 18.10 3.42
C MET A 226 -6.98 18.95 2.38
N TYR A 227 -8.17 18.49 1.98
CA TYR A 227 -8.94 19.16 0.93
C TYR A 227 -9.33 20.60 1.30
N ASP A 228 -9.47 20.91 2.60
CA ASP A 228 -9.71 22.27 3.07
C ASP A 228 -8.53 23.22 2.79
N GLU A 229 -7.29 22.73 2.72
CA GLU A 229 -6.13 23.54 2.36
C GLU A 229 -6.12 23.89 0.87
N LEU A 230 -6.50 22.93 0.01
CA LEU A 230 -6.70 23.16 -1.41
C LEU A 230 -7.79 24.23 -1.64
N GLU A 231 -8.91 24.16 -0.92
CA GLU A 231 -9.97 25.18 -1.00
C GLU A 231 -9.49 26.55 -0.50
N ARG A 232 -8.77 26.60 0.62
CA ARG A 232 -8.24 27.87 1.19
C ARG A 232 -7.23 28.55 0.28
N SER A 233 -6.32 27.77 -0.32
CA SER A 233 -5.35 28.28 -1.31
C SER A 233 -6.04 28.82 -2.56
N GLY A 234 -7.28 28.37 -2.83
CA GLY A 234 -8.06 28.78 -3.99
C GLY A 234 -7.59 28.14 -5.29
N ASN A 235 -6.77 27.10 -5.19
CA ASN A 235 -6.40 26.22 -6.30
C ASN A 235 -7.63 25.43 -6.74
N LYS A 236 -7.73 25.11 -8.04
CA LYS A 236 -8.78 24.23 -8.55
C LYS A 236 -8.18 22.92 -9.00
N PHE A 237 -8.86 21.83 -8.68
CA PHE A 237 -8.42 20.50 -9.06
C PHE A 237 -9.61 19.67 -9.54
N ASP A 238 -9.63 19.35 -10.84
CA ASP A 238 -10.55 18.39 -11.45
C ASP A 238 -10.06 16.96 -11.20
N TYR A 239 -10.22 16.53 -9.95
CA TYR A 239 -9.87 15.18 -9.52
C TYR A 239 -10.73 14.11 -10.19
N GLU A 240 -11.93 14.42 -10.68
CA GLU A 240 -12.78 13.45 -11.38
C GLU A 240 -12.20 13.07 -12.75
N SER A 241 -11.71 14.06 -13.50
CA SER A 241 -11.03 13.80 -14.77
C SER A 241 -9.71 13.07 -14.58
N LEU A 242 -8.92 13.44 -13.56
CA LEU A 242 -7.70 12.68 -13.22
C LEU A 242 -8.05 11.24 -12.83
N SER A 243 -9.08 11.05 -11.99
CA SER A 243 -9.55 9.75 -11.54
C SER A 243 -9.92 8.84 -12.71
N ARG A 244 -10.65 9.37 -13.70
CA ARG A 244 -10.95 8.67 -14.96
C ARG A 244 -9.69 8.36 -15.76
N MET A 245 -8.75 9.31 -15.86
CA MET A 245 -7.50 9.17 -16.61
C MET A 245 -6.63 8.04 -16.06
N ILE A 246 -6.46 7.96 -14.74
CA ILE A 246 -5.59 6.99 -14.05
C ILE A 246 -6.32 5.71 -13.63
N GLY A 247 -7.65 5.67 -13.75
CA GLY A 247 -8.46 4.46 -13.51
C GLY A 247 -8.60 4.12 -12.02
N THR A 248 -8.40 5.12 -11.16
CA THR A 248 -8.40 4.99 -9.71
C THR A 248 -9.39 6.01 -9.14
N PRO A 249 -10.43 5.60 -8.41
CA PRO A 249 -11.36 6.52 -7.75
C PRO A 249 -10.63 7.49 -6.80
N ILE A 250 -10.96 8.78 -6.88
CA ILE A 250 -10.45 9.81 -5.97
C ILE A 250 -11.62 10.35 -5.12
N VAL A 251 -11.44 10.38 -3.80
CA VAL A 251 -12.43 10.90 -2.84
C VAL A 251 -11.78 12.02 -2.01
N PRO A 252 -12.32 13.26 -2.07
CA PRO A 252 -11.90 14.34 -1.18
C PRO A 252 -12.12 14.01 0.30
N THR A 253 -11.13 14.27 1.15
CA THR A 253 -11.19 13.97 2.59
C THR A 253 -10.54 15.06 3.43
N ILE A 254 -10.96 15.16 4.69
CA ILE A 254 -10.27 15.95 5.73
C ILE A 254 -10.17 15.08 6.98
N SER A 255 -9.03 14.41 7.17
CA SER A 255 -8.85 13.43 8.25
C SER A 255 -9.09 14.00 9.65
N ARG A 256 -8.81 15.29 9.86
CA ARG A 256 -9.00 15.95 11.16
C ARG A 256 -10.47 16.09 11.55
N THR A 257 -11.36 16.28 10.58
CA THR A 257 -12.80 16.51 10.83
C THR A 257 -13.64 15.28 10.53
N GLY A 258 -13.10 14.31 9.79
CA GLY A 258 -13.83 13.14 9.30
C GLY A 258 -14.53 13.33 7.97
N PHE A 259 -14.45 14.53 7.38
CA PHE A 259 -15.12 14.82 6.11
C PHE A 259 -14.66 13.84 5.03
N GLY A 260 -15.63 13.27 4.31
CA GLY A 260 -15.40 12.36 3.18
C GLY A 260 -14.92 10.94 3.56
N ILE A 261 -14.62 10.65 4.84
CA ILE A 261 -14.11 9.32 5.23
C ILE A 261 -15.18 8.23 5.09
N GLU A 262 -16.44 8.52 5.44
CA GLU A 262 -17.53 7.56 5.24
C GLU A 262 -17.72 7.23 3.75
N ASP A 263 -17.67 8.25 2.89
CA ASP A 263 -17.77 8.11 1.43
C ASP A 263 -16.57 7.38 0.83
N LEU A 264 -15.37 7.60 1.39
CA LEU A 264 -14.16 6.86 1.03
C LEU A 264 -14.36 5.35 1.25
N PHE A 265 -14.85 4.93 2.43
CA PHE A 265 -15.07 3.52 2.70
C PHE A 265 -16.27 2.92 1.94
N LYS A 266 -17.32 3.71 1.66
CA LYS A 266 -18.36 3.32 0.67
C LYS A 266 -17.76 3.06 -0.70
N ARG A 267 -16.81 3.90 -1.13
CA ARG A 267 -16.10 3.72 -2.40
C ARG A 267 -15.22 2.47 -2.38
N VAL A 268 -14.52 2.20 -1.28
CA VAL A 268 -13.73 0.96 -1.09
C VAL A 268 -14.61 -0.29 -1.23
N ILE A 269 -15.82 -0.29 -0.68
CA ILE A 269 -16.76 -1.42 -0.87
C ILE A 269 -17.09 -1.61 -2.34
N LYS A 270 -17.42 -0.53 -3.08
CA LYS A 270 -17.69 -0.62 -4.53
C LYS A 270 -16.49 -1.14 -5.32
N VAL A 271 -15.27 -0.76 -4.95
CA VAL A 271 -14.03 -1.28 -5.57
C VAL A 271 -13.82 -2.76 -5.24
N TYR A 272 -14.08 -3.15 -4.00
CA TYR A 272 -13.96 -4.53 -3.55
C TYR A 272 -14.93 -5.47 -4.28
N GLU A 273 -16.18 -5.04 -4.41
CA GLU A 273 -17.27 -5.76 -5.09
C GLU A 273 -17.24 -5.61 -6.63
N GLU A 274 -16.29 -4.82 -7.18
CA GLU A 274 -16.12 -4.58 -8.63
C GLU A 274 -17.30 -3.86 -9.29
N GLU A 275 -18.04 -3.07 -8.52
CA GLU A 275 -19.18 -2.26 -8.99
C GLU A 275 -18.78 -0.82 -9.35
N ASP A 276 -17.52 -0.48 -9.10
CA ASP A 276 -16.96 0.84 -9.34
C ASP A 276 -16.70 1.08 -10.85
N PRO A 277 -17.38 2.06 -11.50
CA PRO A 277 -17.21 2.28 -12.93
C PRO A 277 -15.88 2.93 -13.33
N VAL A 278 -15.13 3.48 -12.37
CA VAL A 278 -13.85 4.16 -12.63
C VAL A 278 -12.69 3.15 -12.62
N ILE A 279 -12.80 2.10 -11.80
CA ILE A 279 -11.78 1.06 -11.70
C ILE A 279 -11.58 0.41 -13.07
N ARG A 280 -10.37 0.56 -13.61
CA ARG A 280 -9.96 -0.11 -14.85
C ARG A 280 -8.47 -0.37 -14.83
N HIS A 281 -8.05 -1.42 -15.52
CA HIS A 281 -6.63 -1.69 -15.70
C HIS A 281 -6.02 -0.65 -16.63
N ILE A 282 -5.17 0.21 -16.08
CA ILE A 282 -4.42 1.22 -16.82
C ILE A 282 -2.94 0.89 -16.72
N HIS A 283 -2.24 1.09 -17.84
CA HIS A 283 -0.80 1.16 -17.86
C HIS A 283 -0.41 2.59 -18.21
N ILE A 284 0.40 3.21 -17.37
CA ILE A 284 1.02 4.50 -17.68
C ILE A 284 1.97 4.26 -18.84
N ASN A 285 1.85 5.04 -19.91
CA ASN A 285 2.73 4.95 -21.06
C ASN A 285 3.98 5.78 -20.80
N TYR A 286 5.14 5.13 -20.72
CA TYR A 286 6.43 5.77 -20.45
C TYR A 286 7.20 6.19 -21.72
N GLY A 287 6.55 6.20 -22.87
CA GLY A 287 7.16 6.52 -24.15
C GLY A 287 7.73 5.29 -24.86
N GLU A 288 7.97 5.42 -26.16
CA GLU A 288 8.27 4.29 -27.05
C GLU A 288 9.51 3.50 -26.62
N VAL A 289 10.58 4.19 -26.24
CA VAL A 289 11.86 3.58 -25.84
C VAL A 289 11.69 2.70 -24.60
N LEU A 290 11.08 3.26 -23.54
CA LEU A 290 10.86 2.53 -22.28
C LEU A 290 9.80 1.42 -22.45
N GLU A 291 8.71 1.65 -23.17
CA GLU A 291 7.67 0.63 -23.40
C GLU A 291 8.19 -0.57 -24.20
N LYS A 292 9.11 -0.34 -25.14
CA LYS A 292 9.79 -1.43 -25.86
C LYS A 292 10.64 -2.26 -24.91
N GLY A 293 11.43 -1.62 -24.05
CA GLY A 293 12.21 -2.28 -23.01
C GLY A 293 11.34 -3.11 -22.06
N ILE A 294 10.27 -2.50 -21.54
CA ILE A 294 9.30 -3.17 -20.66
C ILE A 294 8.71 -4.39 -21.36
N THR A 295 8.32 -4.25 -22.62
CA THR A 295 7.69 -5.33 -23.38
C THR A 295 8.64 -6.51 -23.56
N ASN A 296 9.89 -6.26 -23.96
CA ASN A 296 10.92 -7.29 -24.17
C ASN A 296 11.18 -8.08 -22.88
N VAL A 297 11.48 -7.40 -21.78
CA VAL A 297 11.73 -8.04 -20.47
C VAL A 297 10.48 -8.78 -19.99
N ARG A 298 9.29 -8.22 -20.17
CA ARG A 298 8.02 -8.88 -19.81
C ARG A 298 7.80 -10.17 -20.59
N HIS A 299 8.17 -10.20 -21.87
CA HIS A 299 8.12 -11.42 -22.68
C HIS A 299 9.12 -12.46 -22.17
N ALA A 300 10.36 -12.07 -21.87
CA ALA A 300 11.36 -12.96 -21.27
C ALA A 300 10.85 -13.57 -19.95
N ILE A 301 10.31 -12.75 -19.04
CA ILE A 301 9.72 -13.21 -17.78
C ILE A 301 8.55 -14.16 -18.04
N LYS A 302 7.69 -13.88 -19.02
CA LYS A 302 6.51 -14.72 -19.32
C LYS A 302 6.89 -16.11 -19.85
N HIS A 303 7.95 -16.20 -20.66
CA HIS A 303 8.34 -17.45 -21.33
C HIS A 303 9.31 -18.29 -20.50
N ASN A 304 10.19 -17.65 -19.75
CA ASN A 304 11.26 -18.32 -19.02
C ASN A 304 10.98 -18.42 -17.52
N GLY A 305 10.28 -17.43 -16.94
CA GLY A 305 9.99 -17.37 -15.51
C GLY A 305 8.65 -17.98 -15.11
N ASN A 306 8.65 -18.87 -14.12
CA ASN A 306 7.42 -19.31 -13.45
C ASN A 306 7.03 -18.34 -12.33
N VAL A 307 6.71 -17.10 -12.69
CA VAL A 307 6.31 -16.06 -11.72
C VAL A 307 4.86 -16.28 -11.26
N ALA A 308 4.63 -16.14 -9.95
CA ALA A 308 3.30 -16.19 -9.36
C ALA A 308 2.33 -15.22 -10.04
N LYS A 309 1.09 -15.64 -10.30
CA LYS A 309 0.07 -14.82 -10.96
C LYS A 309 -0.37 -13.60 -10.14
N SER A 310 -0.06 -13.57 -8.85
CA SER A 310 -0.29 -12.43 -7.97
C SER A 310 0.62 -11.24 -8.28
N LEU A 311 1.78 -11.46 -8.92
CA LEU A 311 2.75 -10.42 -9.22
C LEU A 311 2.55 -9.87 -10.64
N SER A 312 2.55 -8.54 -10.74
CA SER A 312 2.50 -7.85 -12.03
C SER A 312 3.83 -8.06 -12.78
N LYS A 313 3.78 -8.79 -13.89
CA LYS A 313 4.95 -8.97 -14.77
C LYS A 313 5.44 -7.63 -15.31
N ARG A 314 4.54 -6.68 -15.56
CA ARG A 314 4.91 -5.32 -15.99
C ARG A 314 5.73 -4.64 -14.90
N TYR A 315 5.25 -4.67 -13.66
CA TYR A 315 5.97 -4.10 -12.52
C TYR A 315 7.37 -4.71 -12.35
N LEU A 316 7.46 -6.05 -12.42
CA LEU A 316 8.75 -6.74 -12.34
C LEU A 316 9.69 -6.32 -13.48
N SER A 317 9.19 -6.18 -14.70
CA SER A 317 10.00 -5.70 -15.83
C SER A 317 10.51 -4.28 -15.63
N ILE A 318 9.65 -3.36 -15.16
CA ILE A 318 10.04 -1.98 -14.86
C ILE A 318 11.14 -1.98 -13.79
N LYS A 319 10.90 -2.64 -12.65
CA LYS A 319 11.87 -2.67 -11.54
C LYS A 319 13.20 -3.34 -11.91
N LEU A 320 13.16 -4.35 -12.78
CA LEU A 320 14.37 -5.01 -13.26
C LEU A 320 15.17 -4.10 -14.20
N LEU A 321 14.50 -3.31 -15.05
CA LEU A 321 15.14 -2.29 -15.89
C LEU A 321 15.66 -1.09 -15.08
N GLU A 322 15.03 -0.77 -13.96
CA GLU A 322 15.52 0.21 -12.97
C GLU A 322 16.70 -0.30 -12.15
N GLY A 323 17.07 -1.59 -12.26
CA GLY A 323 18.18 -2.16 -11.50
C GLY A 323 17.85 -2.46 -10.03
N ASP A 324 16.58 -2.72 -9.69
CA ASP A 324 16.19 -3.00 -8.30
C ASP A 324 16.83 -4.30 -7.77
N PRO A 325 17.65 -4.24 -6.71
CA PRO A 325 18.46 -5.38 -6.27
C PRO A 325 17.64 -6.52 -5.66
N GLU A 326 16.45 -6.25 -5.11
CA GLU A 326 15.59 -7.31 -4.58
C GLU A 326 14.85 -8.04 -5.70
N ILE A 327 14.39 -7.30 -6.72
CA ILE A 327 13.77 -7.92 -7.88
C ILE A 327 14.81 -8.74 -8.64
N GLU A 328 16.04 -8.26 -8.77
CA GLU A 328 17.13 -9.03 -9.37
C GLU A 328 17.39 -10.34 -8.60
N ARG A 329 17.52 -10.28 -7.26
CA ARG A 329 17.64 -11.48 -6.41
C ARG A 329 16.45 -12.43 -6.60
N PHE A 330 15.24 -11.91 -6.65
CA PHE A 330 14.04 -12.71 -6.88
C PHE A 330 14.09 -13.42 -8.25
N ILE A 331 14.45 -12.70 -9.31
CA ILE A 331 14.56 -13.27 -10.67
C ILE A 331 15.66 -14.33 -10.74
N GLN A 332 16.78 -14.15 -10.03
CA GLN A 332 17.84 -15.15 -9.95
C GLN A 332 17.38 -16.49 -9.37
N THR A 333 16.31 -16.52 -8.57
CA THR A 333 15.72 -17.78 -8.05
C THR A 333 14.88 -18.54 -9.08
N LEU A 334 14.51 -17.90 -10.21
CA LEU A 334 13.65 -18.49 -11.22
C LEU A 334 14.45 -19.35 -12.20
N SER A 335 13.80 -20.39 -12.75
CA SER A 335 14.30 -21.08 -13.93
C SER A 335 14.43 -20.07 -15.09
N GLY A 336 15.53 -20.10 -15.84
CA GLY A 336 15.73 -19.19 -16.98
C GLY A 336 16.07 -17.75 -16.60
N SER A 337 16.60 -17.54 -15.39
CA SER A 337 17.09 -16.23 -14.91
C SER A 337 18.13 -15.61 -15.84
N GLU A 338 19.08 -16.39 -16.36
CA GLU A 338 20.12 -15.92 -17.30
C GLU A 338 19.51 -15.21 -18.51
N THR A 339 18.55 -15.82 -19.20
CA THR A 339 17.89 -15.21 -20.36
C THR A 339 17.11 -13.94 -20.00
N ILE A 340 16.52 -13.89 -18.81
CA ILE A 340 15.79 -12.69 -18.33
C ILE A 340 16.78 -11.54 -18.07
N ILE A 341 17.91 -11.84 -17.45
CA ILE A 341 18.96 -10.87 -17.14
C ILE A 341 19.66 -10.38 -18.42
N GLU A 342 19.97 -11.27 -19.37
CA GLU A 342 20.52 -10.88 -20.68
C GLU A 342 19.59 -9.94 -21.45
N GLU A 343 18.28 -10.22 -21.44
CA GLU A 343 17.31 -9.31 -22.05
C GLU A 343 17.21 -7.99 -21.29
N ARG A 344 17.32 -7.98 -19.96
CA ARG A 344 17.43 -6.73 -19.18
C ARG A 344 18.65 -5.92 -19.61
N ASP A 345 19.85 -6.52 -19.58
CA ASP A 345 21.10 -5.84 -19.86
C ASP A 345 21.09 -5.20 -21.26
N ARG A 346 20.60 -5.95 -22.26
CA ARG A 346 20.46 -5.43 -23.62
C ARG A 346 19.54 -4.22 -23.70
N ASN A 347 18.39 -4.26 -23.03
CA ASN A 347 17.43 -3.16 -23.08
C ASN A 347 17.88 -1.95 -22.25
N VAL A 348 18.59 -2.15 -21.14
CA VAL A 348 19.21 -1.06 -20.36
C VAL A 348 20.20 -0.29 -21.24
N VAL A 349 21.13 -0.97 -21.90
CA VAL A 349 22.09 -0.31 -22.81
C VAL A 349 21.36 0.48 -23.91
N GLN A 350 20.32 -0.09 -24.52
CA GLN A 350 19.53 0.61 -25.53
C GLN A 350 18.82 1.86 -25.00
N ILE A 351 18.26 1.79 -23.79
CA ILE A 351 17.60 2.94 -23.15
C ILE A 351 18.62 4.05 -22.91
N GLU A 352 19.78 3.71 -22.36
CA GLU A 352 20.84 4.67 -22.01
C GLU A 352 21.45 5.34 -23.25
N GLU A 353 21.69 4.58 -24.32
CA GLU A 353 22.18 5.12 -25.59
C GLU A 353 21.18 6.04 -26.29
N LEU A 354 19.87 5.73 -26.21
CA LEU A 354 18.83 6.49 -26.91
C LEU A 354 18.37 7.73 -26.14
N LEU A 355 18.32 7.66 -24.80
CA LEU A 355 17.83 8.75 -23.94
C LEU A 355 18.97 9.59 -23.34
N LEU A 356 20.22 9.13 -23.42
CA LEU A 356 21.41 9.82 -22.90
C LEU A 356 21.37 10.06 -21.38
N GLU A 357 20.69 9.17 -20.66
CA GLU A 357 20.55 9.16 -19.20
C GLU A 357 20.48 7.70 -18.72
N ASP A 358 20.80 7.44 -17.45
CA ASP A 358 20.71 6.09 -16.90
C ASP A 358 19.25 5.60 -16.88
N SER A 359 19.06 4.27 -16.95
CA SER A 359 17.72 3.67 -17.06
C SER A 359 16.78 4.02 -15.89
N GLU A 360 17.31 4.13 -14.66
CA GLU A 360 16.51 4.50 -13.48
C GLU A 360 16.02 5.95 -13.58
N THR A 361 16.91 6.87 -13.94
CA THR A 361 16.58 8.28 -14.20
C THR A 361 15.56 8.41 -15.32
N ALA A 362 15.67 7.62 -16.39
CA ALA A 362 14.70 7.63 -17.49
C ALA A 362 13.27 7.27 -17.03
N PHE A 363 13.11 6.21 -16.23
CA PHE A 363 11.80 5.87 -15.65
C PHE A 363 11.29 6.94 -14.70
N THR A 364 12.17 7.53 -13.89
CA THR A 364 11.83 8.62 -12.98
C THR A 364 11.31 9.84 -13.75
N ASN A 365 12.03 10.26 -14.78
CA ASN A 365 11.66 11.38 -15.66
C ASN A 365 10.35 11.09 -16.41
N ALA A 366 10.16 9.87 -16.90
CA ALA A 366 8.91 9.48 -17.57
C ALA A 366 7.70 9.55 -16.62
N ARG A 367 7.84 9.16 -15.35
CA ARG A 367 6.79 9.32 -14.33
C ARG A 367 6.47 10.79 -14.06
N TYR A 368 7.48 11.62 -13.83
CA TYR A 368 7.26 13.06 -13.62
C TYR A 368 6.68 13.74 -14.86
N GLY A 369 7.09 13.31 -16.06
CA GLY A 369 6.50 13.75 -17.33
C GLY A 369 5.02 13.42 -17.43
N PHE A 370 4.62 12.20 -17.06
CA PHE A 370 3.22 11.79 -16.99
C PHE A 370 2.44 12.62 -15.96
N ILE A 371 2.97 12.77 -14.75
CA ILE A 371 2.31 13.53 -13.66
C ILE A 371 2.14 14.99 -14.06
N SER A 372 3.20 15.62 -14.57
CA SER A 372 3.18 17.01 -15.05
C SER A 372 2.15 17.19 -16.16
N GLY A 373 2.08 16.25 -17.12
CA GLY A 373 1.08 16.26 -18.18
C GLY A 373 -0.35 16.13 -17.64
N ALA A 374 -0.57 15.21 -16.71
CA ALA A 374 -1.89 14.98 -16.11
C ALA A 374 -2.35 16.18 -15.26
N LEU A 375 -1.47 16.77 -14.46
CA LEU A 375 -1.77 17.95 -13.64
C LEU A 375 -1.97 19.19 -14.49
N ARG A 376 -1.25 19.34 -15.62
CA ARG A 376 -1.48 20.46 -16.54
C ARG A 376 -2.92 20.53 -17.06
N GLU A 377 -3.57 19.38 -17.23
CA GLU A 377 -4.96 19.28 -17.71
C GLU A 377 -5.99 19.33 -16.57
N THR A 378 -5.59 19.04 -15.33
CA THR A 378 -6.54 18.82 -14.22
C THR A 378 -6.37 19.77 -13.04
N TYR A 379 -5.27 20.52 -12.96
CA TYR A 379 -4.93 21.36 -11.83
C TYR A 379 -4.63 22.81 -12.27
N GLU A 380 -5.33 23.76 -11.66
CA GLU A 380 -5.16 25.19 -11.88
C GLU A 380 -4.70 25.84 -10.57
N GLN A 381 -3.42 26.24 -10.52
CA GLN A 381 -2.84 26.92 -9.37
C GLN A 381 -3.24 28.40 -9.34
N ASN A 382 -3.66 28.86 -8.17
CA ASN A 382 -4.00 30.26 -7.91
C ASN A 382 -2.74 31.09 -7.66
N LYS A 383 -2.13 31.54 -8.75
CA LYS A 383 -0.88 32.33 -8.73
C LYS A 383 -1.01 33.67 -7.98
N ILE A 384 -2.22 34.21 -7.81
CA ILE A 384 -2.43 35.51 -7.15
C ILE A 384 -2.25 35.37 -5.64
N LYS A 385 -2.86 34.36 -5.02
CA LYS A 385 -2.80 34.16 -3.56
C LYS A 385 -1.40 33.77 -3.07
N GLU A 386 -0.70 32.86 -3.76
CA GLU A 386 0.66 32.46 -3.39
C GLU A 386 1.66 33.60 -3.53
N ALA A 387 1.60 34.33 -4.66
CA ALA A 387 2.45 35.50 -4.85
C ALA A 387 2.24 36.50 -3.72
N THR A 388 0.99 36.76 -3.30
CA THR A 388 0.69 37.73 -2.24
C THR A 388 1.32 37.33 -0.89
N SER A 389 1.20 36.07 -0.46
CA SER A 389 1.73 35.62 0.85
C SER A 389 3.27 35.64 0.90
N THR A 390 3.93 35.07 -0.11
CA THR A 390 5.39 35.03 -0.18
C THR A 390 5.96 36.43 -0.40
N GLN A 391 5.34 37.24 -1.28
CA GLN A 391 5.76 38.63 -1.51
C GLN A 391 5.58 39.50 -0.27
N ILE A 392 4.58 39.29 0.59
CA ILE A 392 4.48 40.06 1.84
C ILE A 392 5.65 39.73 2.77
N ILE A 393 5.95 38.46 2.98
CA ILE A 393 7.07 38.04 3.84
C ILE A 393 8.38 38.54 3.26
N ASP A 394 8.62 38.34 1.97
CA ASP A 394 9.83 38.81 1.30
C ASP A 394 9.90 40.34 1.30
N LEU A 395 8.80 41.05 1.06
CA LEU A 395 8.77 42.53 1.06
C LEU A 395 9.19 43.11 2.41
N PHE A 396 8.83 42.48 3.52
CA PHE A 396 9.19 42.95 4.86
C PHE A 396 10.57 42.45 5.31
N VAL A 397 10.84 41.14 5.15
CA VAL A 397 12.06 40.49 5.65
C VAL A 397 13.28 40.83 4.77
N THR A 398 13.10 40.92 3.45
CA THR A 398 14.19 41.23 2.50
C THR A 398 14.29 42.72 2.16
N HIS A 399 13.48 43.57 2.82
CA HIS A 399 13.52 45.01 2.59
C HIS A 399 14.93 45.57 2.84
N LYS A 400 15.47 46.35 1.91
CA LYS A 400 16.84 46.88 1.97
C LYS A 400 17.17 47.64 3.27
N VAL A 401 16.17 48.24 3.91
CA VAL A 401 16.34 49.01 5.17
C VAL A 401 15.69 48.33 6.38
N LEU A 402 14.56 47.63 6.20
CA LEU A 402 13.84 47.01 7.33
C LEU A 402 14.33 45.58 7.62
N GLY A 403 14.96 44.92 6.65
CA GLY A 403 15.54 43.60 6.82
C GLY A 403 16.66 43.58 7.85
N PHE A 404 17.49 44.63 7.94
CA PHE A 404 18.56 44.71 8.95
C PHE A 404 18.03 44.75 10.40
N PRO A 405 17.10 45.66 10.77
CA PRO A 405 16.47 45.63 12.10
C PRO A 405 15.77 44.31 12.43
N ILE A 406 15.02 43.73 11.47
CA ILE A 406 14.30 42.47 11.67
C ILE A 406 15.28 41.31 11.88
N PHE A 407 16.34 41.25 11.08
CA PHE A 407 17.40 40.25 11.21
C PHE A 407 18.11 40.36 12.57
N ILE A 408 18.47 41.57 13.00
CA ILE A 408 19.09 41.81 14.30
C ILE A 408 18.15 41.40 15.44
N LEU A 409 16.86 41.72 15.34
CA LEU A 409 15.86 41.32 16.33
C LEU A 409 15.75 39.79 16.41
N PHE A 410 15.69 39.11 15.27
CA PHE A 410 15.59 37.66 15.22
C PHE A 410 16.86 36.98 15.78
N MET A 411 18.04 37.51 15.42
CA MET A 411 19.31 37.07 15.98
C MET A 411 19.38 37.30 17.49
N TRP A 412 18.89 38.44 17.98
CA TRP A 412 18.83 38.73 19.41
C TRP A 412 17.89 37.76 20.14
N ILE A 413 16.72 37.47 19.58
CA ILE A 413 15.78 36.48 20.15
C ILE A 413 16.41 35.09 20.18
N MET A 414 17.04 34.63 19.10
CA MET A 414 17.74 33.34 19.08
C MET A 414 18.87 33.29 20.10
N PHE A 415 19.63 34.38 20.24
CA PHE A 415 20.72 34.46 21.22
C PHE A 415 20.16 34.39 22.65
N GLU A 416 19.20 35.26 22.99
CA GLU A 416 18.59 35.30 24.31
C GLU A 416 17.90 33.97 24.66
N ALA A 417 17.21 33.35 23.70
CA ALA A 417 16.61 32.03 23.87
C ALA A 417 17.69 30.96 24.14
N THR A 418 18.79 30.98 23.39
CA THR A 418 19.90 30.02 23.57
C THR A 418 20.51 30.13 24.97
N PHE A 419 20.74 31.34 25.47
CA PHE A 419 21.36 31.54 26.79
C PHE A 419 20.38 31.34 27.95
N ARG A 420 19.15 31.86 27.86
CA ARG A 420 18.14 31.68 28.91
C ARG A 420 17.61 30.26 28.98
N LEU A 421 17.24 29.68 27.84
CA LEU A 421 16.73 28.30 27.83
C LEU A 421 17.86 27.30 28.03
N GLY A 422 19.08 27.60 27.55
CA GLY A 422 20.26 26.77 27.79
C GLY A 422 20.78 26.78 29.23
N ALA A 423 20.43 27.80 30.02
CA ALA A 423 20.76 27.86 31.45
C ALA A 423 20.08 26.74 32.25
N TYR A 424 18.82 26.38 31.94
CA TYR A 424 18.11 25.32 32.68
C TYR A 424 18.79 23.94 32.56
N PRO A 425 19.14 23.43 31.36
CA PRO A 425 19.95 22.22 31.24
C PRO A 425 21.32 22.30 31.93
N MET A 426 21.96 23.47 31.89
CA MET A 426 23.25 23.69 32.54
C MET A 426 23.16 23.55 34.07
N GLU A 427 22.16 24.18 34.69
CA GLU A 427 21.88 24.04 36.13
C GLU A 427 21.52 22.60 36.52
N TRP A 428 20.78 21.88 35.68
CA TRP A 428 20.47 20.47 35.93
C TRP A 428 21.73 19.60 35.95
N ILE A 429 22.65 19.83 35.01
CA ILE A 429 23.93 19.12 34.96
C ILE A 429 24.77 19.46 36.19
N GLU A 430 24.85 20.74 36.57
CA GLU A 430 25.58 21.16 37.77
C GLU A 430 25.03 20.51 39.05
N ASN A 431 23.70 20.49 39.20
CA ASN A 431 23.04 19.84 40.33
C ASN A 431 23.28 18.34 40.35
N LEU A 432 23.26 17.67 39.19
CA LEU A 432 23.55 16.24 39.07
C LEU A 432 25.01 15.93 39.41
N VAL A 433 25.97 16.70 38.89
CA VAL A 433 27.39 16.55 39.20
C VAL A 433 27.65 16.81 40.68
N SER A 434 27.01 17.83 41.27
CA SER A 434 27.10 18.12 42.69
C SER A 434 26.54 16.98 43.55
N TRP A 435 25.38 16.43 43.17
CA TRP A 435 24.77 15.29 43.86
C TRP A 435 25.67 14.06 43.81
N ILE A 436 26.19 13.70 42.63
CA ILE A 436 27.15 12.60 42.47
C ILE A 436 28.43 12.86 43.27
N GLY A 437 28.98 14.07 43.19
CA GLY A 437 30.19 14.44 43.91
C GLY A 437 30.04 14.39 45.44
N ASN A 438 28.85 14.73 45.96
CA ASN A 438 28.53 14.62 47.38
C ASN A 438 28.29 13.17 47.79
N PHE A 439 27.64 12.36 46.94
CA PHE A 439 27.49 10.93 47.18
C PHE A 439 28.86 10.22 47.23
N VAL A 440 29.76 10.54 46.31
CA VAL A 440 31.13 10.00 46.27
C VAL A 440 31.92 10.46 47.50
N ARG A 441 31.91 11.76 47.84
CA ARG A 441 32.56 12.26 49.07
C ARG A 441 32.01 11.64 50.36
N GLY A 442 30.71 11.35 50.40
CA GLY A 442 30.06 10.76 51.58
C GLY A 442 30.30 9.26 51.74
N ASN A 443 30.65 8.54 50.67
CA ASN A 443 30.85 7.09 50.67
C ASN A 443 32.29 6.64 50.42
N MET A 444 33.19 7.56 50.04
CA MET A 444 34.62 7.25 49.96
C MET A 444 35.24 7.27 51.34
N SER A 445 35.92 6.18 51.70
CA SER A 445 36.82 6.16 52.85
C SER A 445 37.95 7.17 52.66
N GLU A 446 38.38 7.82 53.74
CA GLU A 446 39.56 8.70 53.71
C GLU A 446 40.74 7.94 53.10
N GLY A 447 41.38 8.56 52.10
CA GLY A 447 42.54 7.98 51.43
C GLY A 447 43.73 7.84 52.40
N PRO A 448 44.70 6.96 52.09
CA PRO A 448 45.90 6.80 52.90
C PRO A 448 46.79 8.04 52.94
#